data_AF-A0A927MUV4-F1
#
_entry.id   AF-A0A927MUV4-F1
#
_cell.length_a   1.000
_cell.length_b   1.000
_cell.length_c   1.000
_cell.angle_alpha   90.00
_cell.angle_beta   90.00
_cell.angle_gamma   90.00
#
_symmetry.space_group_name_H-M   'P 1'
#
loop_
_entity.id
_entity.type
_entity.pdbx_description
1 polymer ?
#
loop_
_entity_poly.entity_id
_entity_poly.type
_entity_poly.pdbx_seq_one_letter_code
_entity_poly.pdbx_strand_id
1 'polypeptide(L)'
;MALDDIHIVPGFYLLSIQDAIANCRAFATDSRWTPGWLPLFANGGGDFYVLDLSSPSGSPVRHFRIEEPEHPIEFGSLRALLTTLAEAFERGVFFVDPNGYLEMDDVVFGELATELNPDVGWWRD
;
A
#
# COMPACT_ATOMS: atom_id res chain seq x y z
N MET A 1 7.16 -11.45 -18.84
CA MET A 1 6.73 -11.12 -17.47
C MET A 1 5.33 -10.59 -17.59
N ALA A 2 4.37 -11.35 -17.05
CA ALA A 2 3.05 -10.82 -16.77
C ALA A 2 3.12 -9.97 -15.49
N LEU A 3 2.13 -9.10 -15.26
CA LEU A 3 2.07 -8.25 -14.06
C LEU A 3 2.06 -9.09 -12.77
N ASP A 4 1.42 -10.26 -12.83
CA ASP A 4 1.31 -11.19 -11.70
C ASP A 4 2.64 -11.84 -11.30
N ASP A 5 3.68 -11.77 -12.15
CA ASP A 5 5.01 -12.34 -11.85
C ASP A 5 5.87 -11.44 -10.93
N ILE A 6 5.43 -10.21 -10.65
CA ILE A 6 6.22 -9.19 -9.92
C ILE A 6 5.54 -8.67 -8.65
N HIS A 7 4.41 -9.25 -8.26
CA HIS A 7 3.72 -8.89 -7.03
C HIS A 7 4.55 -9.28 -5.80
N ILE A 8 4.77 -8.30 -4.92
CA ILE A 8 5.48 -8.47 -3.64
C ILE A 8 4.48 -8.43 -2.47
N VAL A 9 3.29 -7.90 -2.73
CA VAL A 9 2.11 -7.88 -1.88
C VAL A 9 0.96 -8.39 -2.75
N PRO A 10 -0.02 -9.14 -2.23
CA PRO A 10 -1.19 -9.54 -3.01
C PRO A 10 -1.77 -8.37 -3.82
N GLY A 11 -1.77 -8.50 -5.14
CA GLY A 11 -2.25 -7.47 -6.08
C GLY A 11 -1.39 -6.21 -6.23
N PHE A 12 -0.20 -6.12 -5.63
CA PHE A 12 0.67 -4.94 -5.69
C PHE A 12 2.14 -5.28 -5.99
N TYR A 13 2.74 -4.50 -6.89
CA TYR A 13 4.17 -4.56 -7.21
C TYR A 13 4.89 -3.26 -6.86
N LEU A 14 6.19 -3.35 -6.61
CA LEU A 14 7.04 -2.18 -6.36
C LEU A 14 7.23 -1.37 -7.64
N LEU A 15 6.93 -0.07 -7.58
CA LEU A 15 7.12 0.83 -8.71
C LEU A 15 8.59 1.14 -8.95
N SER A 16 8.96 1.27 -10.22
CA SER A 16 10.20 1.94 -10.58
C SER A 16 10.14 3.42 -10.18
N ILE A 17 11.28 4.02 -9.84
CA ILE A 17 11.31 5.46 -9.50
C ILE A 17 10.87 6.34 -10.68
N GLN A 18 11.09 5.90 -11.91
CA GLN A 18 10.67 6.61 -13.12
C GLN A 18 9.14 6.62 -13.24
N ASP A 19 8.50 5.48 -13.03
CA ASP A 19 7.04 5.37 -13.03
C ASP A 19 6.44 6.12 -11.85
N ALA A 20 7.10 6.13 -10.69
CA ALA A 20 6.61 6.88 -9.54
C ALA A 20 6.55 8.37 -9.84
N ILE A 21 7.61 8.93 -10.44
CA ILE A 21 7.65 10.33 -10.88
C ILE A 21 6.61 10.60 -11.98
N ALA A 22 6.42 9.68 -12.91
CA ALA A 22 5.41 9.82 -13.96
C ALA A 22 3.99 9.90 -13.36
N ASN A 23 3.66 9.05 -12.39
CA ASN A 23 2.38 9.06 -11.69
C ASN A 23 2.20 10.34 -10.86
N CYS A 24 3.22 10.81 -10.14
CA CYS A 24 3.13 12.10 -9.44
C CYS A 24 2.74 13.26 -10.38
N ARG A 25 3.19 13.23 -11.64
CA ARG A 25 2.82 14.24 -12.64
C ARG A 25 1.43 14.03 -13.19
N ALA A 26 1.04 12.78 -13.45
CA ALA A 26 -0.28 12.44 -13.95
C ALA A 26 -1.41 12.83 -12.99
N PHE A 27 -1.19 12.61 -11.69
CA PHE A 27 -2.18 12.91 -10.64
C PHE A 27 -2.06 14.33 -10.06
N ALA A 28 -1.13 15.16 -10.54
CA ALA A 28 -0.88 16.49 -9.98
C ALA A 28 -2.11 17.43 -10.00
N THR A 29 -3.09 17.17 -10.87
CA THR A 29 -4.34 17.94 -10.98
C THR A 29 -5.56 17.22 -10.40
N ASP A 30 -5.40 16.00 -9.89
CA ASP A 30 -6.49 15.28 -9.22
C ASP A 30 -6.70 15.89 -7.83
N SER A 31 -7.93 16.31 -7.51
CA SER A 31 -8.23 16.95 -6.23
C SER A 31 -8.07 16.02 -5.03
N ARG A 32 -8.02 14.71 -5.25
CA ARG A 32 -7.82 13.69 -4.20
C ARG A 32 -6.34 13.41 -3.93
N TRP A 33 -5.46 13.84 -4.84
CA TRP A 33 -4.02 13.63 -4.73
C TRP A 33 -3.35 14.83 -4.05
N THR A 34 -2.65 14.59 -2.94
CA THR A 34 -1.92 15.65 -2.24
C THR A 34 -0.49 15.79 -2.77
N PRO A 35 -0.04 17.01 -3.13
CA PRO A 35 1.36 17.25 -3.48
C PRO A 35 2.31 16.78 -2.37
N GLY A 36 3.29 15.95 -2.73
CA GLY A 36 4.20 15.30 -1.78
C GLY A 36 3.91 13.82 -1.53
N TRP A 37 2.80 13.28 -2.05
CA TRP A 37 2.59 11.85 -2.10
C TRP A 37 3.46 11.20 -3.17
N LEU A 38 4.25 10.21 -2.76
CA LEU A 38 5.13 9.42 -3.63
C LEU A 38 4.61 7.98 -3.70
N PRO A 39 4.13 7.49 -4.86
CA PRO A 39 3.68 6.11 -4.98
C PRO A 39 4.88 5.16 -4.93
N LEU A 40 4.76 4.14 -4.08
CA LEU A 40 5.79 3.11 -3.88
C LEU A 40 5.35 1.77 -4.47
N PHE A 41 4.08 1.40 -4.28
CA PHE A 41 3.49 0.19 -4.86
C PHE A 41 2.29 0.55 -5.72
N ALA A 42 2.01 -0.23 -6.77
CA ALA A 42 0.77 -0.13 -7.53
C ALA A 42 0.19 -1.50 -7.87
N ASN A 43 -1.10 -1.50 -8.18
CA ASN A 43 -1.83 -2.67 -8.67
C ASN A 43 -2.02 -2.69 -10.19
N GLY A 44 -1.52 -1.69 -10.91
CA GLY A 44 -1.73 -1.54 -12.36
C GLY A 44 -3.12 -1.03 -12.77
N GLY A 45 -4.07 -0.95 -11.83
CA GLY A 45 -5.41 -0.39 -12.00
C GLY A 45 -5.55 1.09 -11.62
N GLY A 46 -4.48 1.70 -11.11
CA GLY A 46 -4.47 3.10 -10.68
C GLY A 46 -4.51 3.29 -9.16
N ASP A 47 -4.47 2.20 -8.38
CA ASP A 47 -4.31 2.28 -6.93
C ASP A 47 -2.84 2.23 -6.54
N PHE A 48 -2.52 2.92 -5.45
CA PHE A 48 -1.16 3.02 -4.95
C PHE A 48 -1.10 2.94 -3.43
N TYR A 49 -0.06 2.29 -2.92
CA TYR A 49 0.46 2.68 -1.61
C TYR A 49 1.40 3.86 -1.78
N VAL A 50 1.02 5.00 -1.21
CA VAL A 50 1.76 6.26 -1.31
C VAL A 50 2.43 6.60 0.01
N LEU A 51 3.69 7.02 -0.07
CA LEU A 51 4.41 7.64 1.04
C LEU A 51 4.13 9.14 1.06
N ASP A 52 3.57 9.63 2.16
CA ASP A 52 3.21 11.03 2.33
C ASP A 52 4.41 11.85 2.80
N LEU A 53 5.19 12.40 1.87
CA LEU A 53 6.34 13.26 2.17
C LEU A 53 5.94 14.70 2.52
N SER A 54 4.66 15.04 2.47
CA SER A 54 4.17 16.38 2.83
C SER A 54 4.03 16.55 4.34
N SER A 55 3.89 15.44 5.08
CA SER A 55 3.72 15.46 6.52
C SER A 55 5.04 15.67 7.27
N PRO A 56 5.15 16.73 8.10
CA PRO A 56 6.34 16.98 8.92
C PRO A 56 6.53 15.95 10.04
N SER A 57 5.52 15.13 10.35
CA SER A 57 5.50 14.24 11.52
C SER A 57 5.87 12.78 11.23
N GLY A 58 6.53 12.48 10.10
CA GLY A 58 7.19 11.17 9.93
C GLY A 58 6.79 10.32 8.72
N SER A 59 6.34 10.94 7.62
CA SER A 59 6.07 10.26 6.35
C SER A 59 5.20 8.99 6.45
N PRO A 60 3.90 9.13 6.77
CA PRO A 60 2.99 8.00 6.84
C PRO A 60 2.71 7.41 5.45
N VAL A 61 2.16 6.20 5.41
CA VAL A 61 1.69 5.54 4.18
C VAL A 61 0.17 5.57 4.13
N ARG A 62 -0.37 5.87 2.95
CA ARG A 62 -1.80 5.85 2.62
C ARG A 62 -2.03 4.89 1.47
N HIS A 63 -3.23 4.33 1.39
CA HIS A 63 -3.70 3.61 0.23
C HIS A 63 -4.56 4.56 -0.61
N PHE A 64 -3.99 5.05 -1.70
CA PHE A 64 -4.73 5.77 -2.72
C PHE A 64 -5.51 4.76 -3.55
N ARG A 65 -6.84 4.83 -3.51
CA ARG A 65 -7.73 4.01 -4.34
C ARG A 65 -8.42 4.91 -5.35
N ILE A 66 -8.29 4.62 -6.63
CA ILE A 66 -8.73 5.52 -7.71
C ILE A 66 -10.24 5.75 -7.73
N GLU A 67 -11.03 4.86 -7.12
CA GLU A 67 -12.49 4.99 -7.01
C GLU A 67 -12.94 5.64 -5.70
N GLU A 68 -12.04 5.85 -4.73
CA GLU A 68 -12.38 6.42 -3.43
C GLU A 68 -12.18 7.93 -3.39
N PRO A 69 -13.01 8.67 -2.63
CA PRO A 69 -12.85 10.12 -2.45
C PRO A 69 -11.81 10.49 -1.39
N GLU A 70 -11.53 9.59 -0.45
CA GLU A 70 -10.66 9.83 0.70
C GLU A 70 -9.63 8.69 0.86
N HIS A 71 -8.44 9.05 1.36
CA HIS A 71 -7.30 8.14 1.50
C HIS A 71 -6.68 8.28 2.90
N PRO A 72 -7.27 7.64 3.92
CA PRO A 72 -6.77 7.72 5.29
C PRO A 72 -5.36 7.12 5.41
N ILE A 73 -4.72 7.40 6.54
CA ILE A 73 -3.44 6.78 6.88
C ILE A 73 -3.70 5.31 7.22
N GLU A 74 -3.07 4.40 6.49
CA GLU A 74 -3.08 2.97 6.82
C GLU A 74 -1.83 2.58 7.61
N PHE A 75 -0.69 3.27 7.45
CA PHE A 75 0.49 2.99 8.26
C PHE A 75 1.19 4.27 8.70
N GLY A 76 1.61 4.32 9.96
CA GLY A 76 2.29 5.51 10.52
C GLY A 76 3.66 5.81 9.89
N SER A 77 4.27 4.85 9.19
CA SER A 77 5.54 5.02 8.48
C SER A 77 5.77 3.92 7.44
N LEU A 78 6.74 4.12 6.55
CA LEU A 78 7.19 3.07 5.63
C LEU A 78 7.71 1.82 6.37
N ARG A 79 8.38 2.01 7.51
CA ARG A 79 8.84 0.89 8.35
C ARG A 79 7.65 0.05 8.82
N ALA A 80 6.60 0.71 9.30
CA ALA A 80 5.41 0.03 9.82
C ALA A 80 4.69 -0.79 8.74
N LEU A 81 4.56 -0.24 7.52
CA LEU A 81 4.09 -1.00 6.35
C LEU A 81 4.96 -2.23 6.12
N LEU A 82 6.28 -2.06 5.92
CA LEU A 82 7.17 -3.16 5.58
C LEU A 82 7.26 -4.23 6.67
N THR A 83 7.21 -3.84 7.95
CA THR A 83 7.15 -4.79 9.07
C THR A 83 5.84 -5.59 9.04
N THR A 84 4.70 -4.95 8.76
CA THR A 84 3.41 -5.65 8.67
C THR A 84 3.41 -6.64 7.50
N LEU A 85 3.92 -6.24 6.33
CA LEU A 85 4.03 -7.11 5.16
C LEU A 85 4.98 -8.30 5.43
N ALA A 86 6.11 -8.07 6.08
CA ALA A 86 7.04 -9.13 6.46
C ALA A 86 6.39 -10.13 7.42
N GLU A 87 5.71 -9.64 8.47
CA GLU A 87 4.98 -10.50 9.41
C GLU A 87 3.85 -11.28 8.72
N ALA A 88 3.19 -10.70 7.70
CA ALA A 88 2.16 -11.40 6.93
C ALA A 88 2.74 -12.61 6.16
N PHE A 89 3.97 -12.50 5.65
CA PHE A 89 4.69 -13.66 5.09
C PHE A 89 5.07 -14.68 6.17
N GLU A 90 5.67 -14.24 7.27
CA GLU A 90 6.14 -15.13 8.34
C GLU A 90 5.00 -15.92 9.02
N ARG A 91 3.83 -15.29 9.15
CA ARG A 91 2.64 -15.89 9.77
C ARG A 91 1.75 -16.64 8.76
N GLY A 92 2.11 -16.66 7.48
CA GLY A 92 1.33 -17.31 6.43
C GLY A 92 -0.02 -16.65 6.14
N VAL A 93 -0.17 -15.37 6.49
CA VAL A 93 -1.35 -14.56 6.09
C VAL A 93 -1.32 -14.33 4.59
N PHE A 94 -0.13 -14.12 4.03
CA PHE A 94 0.11 -14.18 2.60
C PHE A 94 0.43 -15.61 2.19
N PHE A 95 -0.21 -16.09 1.12
CA PHE A 95 -0.03 -17.44 0.62
C PHE A 95 -0.15 -17.50 -0.91
N VAL A 96 0.37 -18.56 -1.50
CA VAL A 96 0.17 -18.83 -2.93
C VAL A 96 -0.99 -19.81 -3.08
N ASP A 97 -2.02 -19.41 -3.83
CA ASP A 97 -3.19 -20.23 -4.07
C ASP A 97 -2.88 -21.42 -5.04
N PRO A 98 -3.83 -22.36 -5.23
CA PRO A 98 -3.62 -23.49 -6.14
C PRO A 98 -3.39 -23.11 -7.61
N ASN A 99 -3.72 -21.88 -8.02
CA ASN A 99 -3.51 -21.37 -9.37
C ASN A 99 -2.16 -20.65 -9.53
N GLY A 100 -1.41 -20.47 -8.44
CA GLY A 100 -0.10 -19.82 -8.43
C GLY A 100 -0.12 -18.33 -8.14
N TYR A 101 -1.26 -17.77 -7.71
CA TYR A 101 -1.39 -16.35 -7.37
C TYR A 101 -1.04 -16.09 -5.90
N LEU A 102 -0.31 -15.00 -5.65
CA LEU A 102 -0.07 -14.49 -4.30
C LEU A 102 -1.34 -13.81 -3.80
N GLU A 103 -1.92 -14.37 -2.75
CA GLU A 103 -3.22 -14.01 -2.16
C GLU A 103 -3.10 -13.77 -0.65
N MET A 104 -4.16 -13.23 -0.05
CA MET A 104 -4.30 -13.10 1.40
C MET A 104 -5.73 -13.29 1.87
N ASP A 105 -5.88 -13.60 3.16
CA ASP A 105 -7.15 -13.42 3.88
C ASP A 105 -7.20 -11.99 4.43
N ASP A 106 -8.09 -11.16 3.87
CA ASP A 106 -8.24 -9.75 4.23
C ASP A 106 -8.60 -9.55 5.72
N VAL A 107 -9.39 -10.46 6.30
CA VAL A 107 -9.81 -10.37 7.70
C VAL A 107 -8.61 -10.63 8.60
N VAL A 108 -7.86 -11.70 8.32
CA VAL A 108 -6.67 -12.04 9.09
C VAL A 108 -5.56 -10.98 8.92
N PHE A 109 -5.43 -10.42 7.71
CA PHE A 109 -4.51 -9.31 7.49
C PHE A 109 -4.90 -8.06 8.28
N GLY A 110 -6.21 -7.74 8.33
CA GLY A 110 -6.72 -6.65 9.16
C GLY A 110 -6.42 -6.84 10.65
N GLU A 111 -6.60 -8.06 11.18
CA GLU A 111 -6.25 -8.40 12.57
C GLU A 111 -4.75 -8.22 12.84
N LEU A 112 -3.89 -8.71 11.95
CA LEU A 112 -2.44 -8.53 12.04
C LEU A 112 -2.04 -7.06 11.98
N ALA A 113 -2.63 -6.30 11.06
CA ALA A 113 -2.35 -4.88 10.91
C ALA A 113 -2.79 -4.09 12.14
N THR A 114 -3.91 -4.46 12.76
CA THR A 114 -4.38 -3.90 14.04
C THR A 114 -3.40 -4.17 15.17
N GLU A 115 -2.91 -5.41 15.29
CA GLU A 115 -1.93 -5.82 16.30
C GLU A 115 -0.64 -4.99 16.21
N LEU A 116 -0.12 -4.82 15.01
CA LEU A 116 1.18 -4.17 14.77
C LEU A 116 1.11 -2.65 14.67
N ASN A 117 -0.07 -2.09 14.37
CA ASN A 117 -0.27 -0.65 14.15
C ASN A 117 -1.38 -0.08 15.05
N PRO A 118 -1.32 -0.26 16.38
CA PRO A 118 -2.44 0.04 17.28
C PRO A 118 -2.84 1.53 17.33
N ASP A 119 -1.93 2.43 16.95
CA ASP A 119 -2.17 3.87 16.95
C ASP A 119 -2.84 4.38 15.66
N VAL A 120 -2.96 3.53 14.63
CA VAL A 120 -3.59 3.89 13.36
C VAL A 120 -5.11 3.69 13.47
N GLY A 121 -5.89 4.72 13.11
CA GLY A 121 -7.36 4.65 13.16
C GLY A 121 -7.94 3.61 12.21
N TRP A 122 -7.44 3.57 10.98
CA TRP A 122 -7.95 2.72 9.89
C TRP A 122 -8.11 1.24 10.25
N TRP A 123 -7.20 0.66 11.04
CA TRP A 123 -7.25 -0.75 11.40
C TRP A 123 -8.18 -1.07 12.58
N ARG A 124 -8.72 -0.07 13.27
CA ARG A 124 -9.55 -0.27 14.47
C ARG A 124 -11.06 -0.15 14.22
N ASP A 125 -11.44 0.31 13.04
CA ASP A 125 -12.83 0.53 12.62
C ASP A 125 -13.39 -0.71 11.90
#